data_AF-A0A434ADJ5-F1
#
_entry.id   AF-A0A434ADJ5-F1
#
_cell.length_a   1.000
_cell.length_b   1.000
_cell.length_c   1.000
_cell.angle_alpha   90.00
_cell.angle_beta   90.00
_cell.angle_gamma   90.00
#
_symmetry.space_group_name_H-M   'P 1'
#
loop_
_entity.id
_entity.type
_entity.pdbx_description
1 polymer ?
#
loop_
_entity_poly.entity_id
_entity_poly.type
_entity_poly.pdbx_seq_one_letter_code
_entity_poly.pdbx_strand_id
1 'polypeptide(L)'
;MIKLLLLLVPFLSFSQQKKSAKEALNELGPENSVLAKRAGLWNVTETVWEYPGAKAVVIKGMVAERVMIGLMLQEFIRPLKDTLHHDVRRTDLITFNQLESRWNYVSFDTRAPVGLMPAWGNVRGDGTKIDLNFAPFAVVADAADIKGQLMIMDQSFIFKDENSDVKDQYFMLADGKGTRWLGRRYSFVRIK
;
A
#
# COMPACT_ATOMS: atom_id res chain seq x y z
N MET A 1 60.07 -33.84 -35.12
CA MET A 1 59.88 -32.66 -34.25
C MET A 1 58.52 -32.04 -34.57
N ILE A 2 57.59 -32.09 -33.62
CA ILE A 2 56.17 -31.75 -33.81
C ILE A 2 56.00 -30.21 -33.70
N LYS A 3 55.42 -29.60 -34.73
CA LYS A 3 55.00 -28.18 -34.74
C LYS A 3 53.72 -28.05 -33.92
N LEU A 4 53.79 -27.32 -32.81
CA LEU A 4 52.63 -26.97 -31.98
C LEU A 4 51.90 -25.80 -32.64
N LEU A 5 50.71 -26.06 -33.17
CA LEU A 5 49.82 -25.04 -33.75
C LEU A 5 48.97 -24.44 -32.61
N LEU A 6 49.28 -23.21 -32.18
CA LEU A 6 48.42 -22.48 -31.24
C LEU A 6 47.14 -22.04 -31.97
N LEU A 7 46.01 -22.66 -31.63
CA LEU A 7 44.68 -22.18 -31.98
C LEU A 7 44.28 -21.05 -31.01
N LEU A 8 44.34 -19.80 -31.49
CA LEU A 8 43.71 -18.66 -30.85
C LEU A 8 42.20 -18.79 -30.99
N VAL A 9 41.52 -19.17 -29.90
CA VAL A 9 40.06 -19.10 -29.82
C VAL A 9 39.69 -17.64 -29.53
N PRO A 10 38.88 -16.98 -30.38
CA PRO A 10 38.45 -15.62 -30.09
C PRO A 10 37.51 -15.67 -28.89
N PHE A 11 37.87 -14.95 -27.83
CA PHE A 11 36.92 -14.61 -26.78
C PHE A 11 35.82 -13.76 -27.42
N LEU A 12 34.67 -14.39 -27.68
CA LEU A 12 33.43 -13.67 -27.96
C LEU A 12 33.06 -12.92 -26.67
N SER A 13 33.49 -11.66 -26.57
CA SER A 13 32.92 -10.73 -25.61
C SER A 13 31.45 -10.54 -25.98
N PHE A 14 30.57 -11.28 -25.30
CA PHE A 14 29.17 -10.93 -25.25
C PHE A 14 29.07 -9.59 -24.51
N SER A 15 29.01 -8.50 -25.28
CA SER A 15 28.57 -7.21 -24.77
C SER A 15 27.19 -7.41 -24.16
N GLN A 16 27.10 -7.42 -22.84
CA GLN A 16 25.82 -7.44 -22.15
C GLN A 16 25.09 -6.15 -22.54
N GLN A 17 24.12 -6.29 -23.44
CA GLN A 17 23.38 -5.15 -23.98
C GLN A 17 22.76 -4.41 -22.79
N LYS A 18 23.15 -3.14 -22.62
CA LYS A 18 22.66 -2.30 -21.53
C LYS A 18 21.14 -2.21 -21.67
N LYS A 19 20.44 -2.66 -20.62
CA LYS A 19 18.99 -2.62 -20.55
C LYS A 19 18.48 -1.20 -20.82
N SER A 20 17.44 -1.07 -21.62
CA SER A 20 16.88 0.24 -21.94
C SER A 20 16.26 0.88 -20.68
N ALA A 21 16.18 2.22 -20.66
CA ALA A 21 15.51 2.93 -19.57
C ALA A 21 14.06 2.45 -19.39
N LYS A 22 13.35 2.18 -20.49
CA LYS A 22 11.97 1.65 -20.46
C LYS A 22 11.89 0.30 -19.76
N GLU A 23 12.83 -0.60 -20.03
CA GLU A 23 12.84 -1.91 -19.39
C GLU A 23 13.29 -1.83 -17.92
N ALA A 24 14.15 -0.87 -17.57
CA ALA A 24 14.56 -0.62 -16.17
C ALA A 24 13.40 -0.10 -15.30
N LEU A 25 12.50 0.72 -15.88
CA LEU A 25 11.29 1.19 -15.18
C LEU A 25 10.32 0.06 -14.79
N ASN A 26 10.44 -1.11 -15.42
CA ASN A 26 9.66 -2.30 -15.10
C ASN A 26 10.36 -3.24 -14.09
N GLU A 27 11.50 -2.83 -13.53
CA GLU A 27 12.15 -3.54 -12.43
C GLU A 27 11.60 -3.07 -11.08
N LEU A 28 11.69 -3.93 -10.07
CA LEU A 28 11.18 -3.67 -8.73
C LEU A 28 11.74 -2.37 -8.15
N GLY A 29 13.04 -2.15 -8.28
CA GLY A 29 13.73 -1.01 -7.68
C GLY A 29 13.76 -1.09 -6.14
N PRO A 30 14.51 -0.20 -5.47
CA PRO A 30 14.65 -0.23 -4.01
C PRO A 30 13.32 0.06 -3.30
N GLU A 31 12.46 0.91 -3.84
CA GLU A 31 11.19 1.30 -3.22
C GLU A 31 10.18 0.14 -3.21
N ASN A 32 9.91 -0.49 -4.35
CA ASN A 32 8.98 -1.64 -4.35
C ASN A 32 9.61 -2.88 -3.71
N SER A 33 10.94 -2.94 -3.54
CA SER A 33 11.57 -3.98 -2.73
C SER A 33 11.15 -3.91 -1.26
N VAL A 34 10.84 -2.71 -0.74
CA VAL A 34 10.24 -2.56 0.59
C VAL A 34 8.86 -3.21 0.63
N LEU A 35 8.03 -3.00 -0.40
CA LEU A 35 6.70 -3.61 -0.50
C LEU A 35 6.78 -5.13 -0.65
N ALA A 36 7.72 -5.65 -1.44
CA ALA A 36 7.88 -7.09 -1.64
C ALA A 36 8.15 -7.83 -0.33
N LYS A 37 8.90 -7.23 0.60
CA LYS A 37 9.12 -7.78 1.95
C LYS A 37 7.83 -7.86 2.78
N ARG A 38 6.77 -7.15 2.39
CA ARG A 38 5.46 -7.15 3.07
C ARG A 38 4.46 -8.16 2.50
N ALA A 39 4.80 -8.86 1.42
CA ALA A 39 3.99 -9.97 0.93
C ALA A 39 3.80 -11.06 2.00
N GLY A 40 2.67 -11.78 1.93
CA GLY A 40 2.27 -12.82 2.88
C GLY A 40 0.97 -12.51 3.61
N LEU A 41 0.68 -13.30 4.64
CA LEU A 41 -0.53 -13.18 5.46
C LEU A 41 -0.25 -12.45 6.78
N TRP A 42 -1.21 -11.62 7.19
CA TRP A 42 -1.09 -10.76 8.36
C TRP A 42 -2.39 -10.76 9.15
N ASN A 43 -2.32 -11.00 10.45
CA ASN A 43 -3.43 -10.70 11.35
C ASN A 43 -3.62 -9.19 11.40
N VAL A 44 -4.88 -8.76 11.31
CA VAL A 44 -5.27 -7.34 11.33
C VAL A 44 -6.14 -7.06 12.55
N THR A 45 -5.71 -6.09 13.34
CA THR A 45 -6.58 -5.41 14.32
C THR A 45 -6.86 -4.01 13.81
N GLU A 46 -8.13 -3.71 13.57
CA GLU A 46 -8.56 -2.36 13.21
C GLU A 46 -9.05 -1.65 14.48
N THR A 47 -8.67 -0.39 14.64
CA THR A 47 -9.19 0.50 15.68
C THR A 47 -9.79 1.73 15.00
N VAL A 48 -11.01 2.09 15.38
CA VAL A 48 -11.79 3.17 14.75
C VAL A 48 -12.10 4.23 15.80
N TRP A 49 -11.93 5.49 15.41
CA TRP A 49 -12.42 6.66 16.14
C TRP A 49 -13.30 7.47 15.17
N GLU A 50 -14.60 7.39 15.37
CA GLU A 50 -15.59 7.91 14.42
C GLU A 50 -15.51 9.44 14.24
N TYR A 51 -15.24 10.16 15.33
CA TYR A 51 -15.10 11.62 15.36
C TYR A 51 -14.03 12.05 16.37
N PRO A 52 -13.58 13.32 16.36
CA PRO A 52 -12.60 13.81 17.32
C PRO A 52 -13.02 13.56 18.78
N GLY A 53 -12.19 12.83 19.53
CA GLY A 53 -12.44 12.49 20.94
C GLY A 53 -13.40 11.30 21.15
N ALA A 54 -13.88 10.65 20.09
CA ALA A 54 -14.69 9.43 20.21
C ALA A 54 -13.94 8.33 20.98
N LYS A 55 -14.68 7.44 21.65
CA LYS A 55 -14.10 6.21 22.20
C LYS A 55 -13.68 5.28 21.06
N ALA A 56 -12.54 4.61 21.24
CA ALA A 56 -12.04 3.65 20.26
C ALA A 56 -12.93 2.41 20.18
N VAL A 57 -13.28 1.99 18.97
CA VAL A 57 -13.88 0.67 18.69
C VAL A 57 -12.82 -0.24 18.08
N VAL A 58 -12.61 -1.41 18.67
CA VAL A 58 -11.59 -2.38 18.22
C VAL A 58 -12.24 -3.56 17.52
N ILE A 59 -11.81 -3.83 16.29
CA ILE A 59 -12.30 -4.91 15.44
C ILE A 59 -11.15 -5.90 15.22
N LYS A 60 -11.41 -7.19 15.44
CA LYS A 60 -10.45 -8.29 15.32
C LYS A 60 -11.00 -9.40 14.42
N GLY A 61 -10.20 -10.43 14.16
CA GLY A 61 -10.61 -11.60 13.34
C GLY A 61 -10.49 -11.36 11.83
N MET A 62 -9.71 -10.35 11.46
CA MET A 62 -9.45 -9.98 10.07
C MET A 62 -8.03 -10.40 9.68
N VAL A 63 -7.85 -10.74 8.41
CA VAL A 63 -6.55 -11.04 7.80
C VAL A 63 -6.34 -10.14 6.61
N ALA A 64 -5.12 -9.62 6.49
CA ALA A 64 -4.61 -9.00 5.28
C ALA A 64 -3.77 -10.02 4.52
N GLU A 65 -4.17 -10.29 3.29
CA GLU A 65 -3.38 -11.07 2.34
C GLU A 65 -2.70 -10.12 1.37
N ARG A 66 -1.38 -10.16 1.34
CA ARG A 66 -0.54 -9.27 0.53
C ARG A 66 0.20 -10.05 -0.53
N VAL A 67 0.01 -9.69 -1.79
CA VAL A 67 0.64 -10.35 -2.95
C VAL A 67 1.26 -9.30 -3.86
N MET A 68 2.46 -9.58 -4.35
CA MET A 68 3.08 -8.77 -5.40
C MET A 68 2.49 -9.14 -6.76
N ILE A 69 1.99 -8.15 -7.50
CA ILE A 69 1.53 -8.26 -8.89
C ILE A 69 2.36 -7.31 -9.73
N GLY A 70 3.39 -7.85 -10.40
CA GLY A 70 4.41 -7.02 -11.03
C GLY A 70 5.14 -6.16 -10.00
N LEU A 71 5.05 -4.84 -10.14
CA LEU A 71 5.67 -3.84 -9.25
C LEU A 71 4.77 -3.40 -8.09
N MET A 72 3.55 -3.90 -8.05
CA MET A 72 2.50 -3.42 -7.16
C MET A 72 2.24 -4.45 -6.07
N LEU A 73 2.05 -3.98 -4.84
CA LEU A 73 1.54 -4.80 -3.76
C LEU A 73 0.02 -4.66 -3.73
N GLN A 74 -0.68 -5.76 -3.90
CA GLN A 74 -2.12 -5.87 -3.65
C GLN A 74 -2.34 -6.39 -2.24
N GLU A 75 -3.20 -5.73 -1.47
CA GLU A 75 -3.65 -6.17 -0.16
C GLU A 75 -5.17 -6.41 -0.18
N PHE A 76 -5.59 -7.60 0.24
CA PHE A 76 -6.99 -7.90 0.55
C PHE A 76 -7.16 -7.99 2.05
N ILE A 77 -8.03 -7.16 2.64
CA ILE A 77 -8.47 -7.32 4.02
C ILE A 77 -9.81 -8.07 4.01
N ARG A 78 -9.85 -9.23 4.65
CA ARG A 78 -11.00 -10.14 4.68
C ARG A 78 -11.15 -10.82 6.05
N PRO A 79 -12.33 -11.34 6.41
CA PRO A 79 -12.47 -12.19 7.59
C PRO A 79 -11.54 -13.41 7.51
N LEU A 80 -10.98 -13.85 8.63
CA LEU A 80 -10.06 -15.00 8.68
C LEU A 80 -10.62 -16.27 7.98
N LYS A 81 -11.94 -16.50 8.11
CA LYS A 81 -12.65 -17.64 7.53
C LYS A 81 -12.91 -17.54 6.02
N ASP A 82 -12.76 -16.36 5.42
CA ASP A 82 -13.02 -16.16 4.00
C ASP A 82 -11.75 -16.45 3.19
N THR A 83 -11.54 -17.71 2.79
CA THR A 83 -10.36 -18.12 2.01
C THR A 83 -10.57 -18.04 0.50
N LEU A 84 -11.79 -17.75 0.04
CA LEU A 84 -12.16 -17.67 -1.37
C LEU A 84 -12.43 -16.23 -1.83
N HIS A 85 -12.14 -15.24 -0.97
CA HIS A 85 -12.32 -13.81 -1.24
C HIS A 85 -13.77 -13.42 -1.59
N HIS A 86 -14.76 -14.12 -1.04
CA HIS A 86 -16.17 -13.78 -1.25
C HIS A 86 -16.62 -12.59 -0.40
N ASP A 87 -15.90 -12.31 0.69
CA ASP A 87 -16.32 -11.43 1.78
C ASP A 87 -15.24 -10.36 2.07
N VAL A 88 -14.47 -10.02 1.03
CA VAL A 88 -13.42 -8.99 1.07
C VAL A 88 -14.01 -7.67 1.53
N ARG A 89 -13.41 -7.12 2.58
CA ARG A 89 -13.81 -5.86 3.20
C ARG A 89 -13.07 -4.67 2.60
N ARG A 90 -11.83 -4.88 2.17
CA ARG A 90 -11.02 -3.83 1.55
C ARG A 90 -10.00 -4.43 0.59
N THR A 91 -9.80 -3.75 -0.53
CA THR A 91 -8.71 -4.03 -1.46
C THR A 91 -7.88 -2.77 -1.62
N ASP A 92 -6.57 -2.88 -1.39
CA ASP A 92 -5.61 -1.81 -1.60
C ASP A 92 -4.58 -2.22 -2.66
N LEU A 93 -4.16 -1.26 -3.47
CA LEU A 93 -3.10 -1.40 -4.46
C LEU A 93 -2.09 -0.29 -4.23
N ILE A 94 -0.81 -0.65 -4.06
CA ILE A 94 0.27 0.33 -3.85
C ILE A 94 1.50 0.00 -4.68
N THR A 95 2.12 1.02 -5.27
CA THR A 95 3.40 0.91 -5.99
C THR A 95 4.15 2.25 -5.98
N PHE A 96 5.47 2.21 -6.04
CA PHE A 96 6.28 3.37 -6.38
C PHE A 96 6.41 3.46 -7.89
N ASN A 97 5.88 4.54 -8.47
CA ASN A 97 6.03 4.84 -9.88
C ASN A 97 7.39 5.52 -10.11
N GLN A 98 8.34 4.80 -10.70
CA GLN A 98 9.68 5.34 -10.99
C GLN A 98 9.66 6.51 -11.97
N LEU A 99 8.71 6.54 -12.92
CA LEU A 99 8.60 7.62 -13.91
C LEU A 99 8.14 8.92 -13.25
N GLU A 100 7.18 8.84 -12.34
CA GLU A 100 6.66 10.00 -11.59
C GLU A 100 7.46 10.28 -10.30
N SER A 101 8.37 9.38 -9.92
CA SER A 101 9.13 9.42 -8.66
C SER A 101 8.25 9.59 -7.41
N ARG A 102 7.09 8.93 -7.38
CA ARG A 102 6.13 9.00 -6.27
C ARG A 102 5.38 7.69 -6.03
N TRP A 103 4.81 7.57 -4.84
CA TRP A 103 3.90 6.48 -4.51
C TRP A 103 2.52 6.71 -5.13
N ASN A 104 1.99 5.68 -5.77
CA ASN A 104 0.64 5.63 -6.31
C ASN A 104 -0.15 4.58 -5.53
N TYR A 105 -1.36 4.95 -5.13
CA TYR A 105 -2.22 4.11 -4.32
C TYR A 105 -3.67 4.22 -4.78
N VAL A 106 -4.39 3.11 -4.71
CA VAL A 106 -5.86 3.12 -4.78
C VAL A 106 -6.42 2.13 -3.77
N SER A 107 -7.51 2.52 -3.13
CA SER A 107 -8.26 1.65 -2.24
C SER A 107 -9.72 1.54 -2.64
N PHE A 108 -10.30 0.40 -2.31
CA PHE A 108 -11.71 0.13 -2.37
C PHE A 108 -12.13 -0.54 -1.06
N ASP A 109 -13.13 0.00 -0.36
CA ASP A 109 -13.62 -0.54 0.91
C ASP A 109 -15.10 -0.87 0.77
N THR A 110 -15.47 -2.15 0.81
CA THR A 110 -16.87 -2.60 0.62
C THR A 110 -17.77 -2.22 1.79
N ARG A 111 -17.18 -1.77 2.90
CA ARG A 111 -17.90 -1.33 4.10
C ARG A 111 -18.26 0.15 4.04
N ALA A 112 -17.74 0.90 3.07
CA ALA A 112 -17.98 2.33 2.91
C ALA A 112 -18.44 2.65 1.47
N PRO A 113 -19.57 3.34 1.27
CA PRO A 113 -20.10 3.62 -0.07
C PRO A 113 -19.40 4.80 -0.76
N VAL A 114 -18.06 4.78 -0.82
CA VAL A 114 -17.22 5.89 -1.33
C VAL A 114 -16.56 5.60 -2.68
N GLY A 115 -16.71 4.37 -3.19
CA GLY A 115 -16.11 3.95 -4.46
C GLY A 115 -14.59 3.77 -4.39
N LEU A 116 -13.91 4.01 -5.52
CA LEU A 116 -12.44 3.96 -5.60
C LEU A 116 -11.83 5.24 -5.01
N MET A 117 -10.87 5.06 -4.12
CA MET A 117 -10.18 6.13 -3.39
C MET A 117 -8.71 6.19 -3.82
N PRO A 118 -8.36 6.98 -4.85
CA PRO A 118 -6.97 7.15 -5.26
C PRO A 118 -6.22 8.06 -4.27
N ALA A 119 -4.94 7.79 -4.09
CA ALA A 119 -4.03 8.58 -3.26
C ALA A 119 -2.62 8.57 -3.82
N TRP A 120 -1.83 9.59 -3.45
CA TRP A 120 -0.47 9.73 -3.91
C TRP A 120 0.46 10.19 -2.80
N GLY A 121 1.71 9.76 -2.86
CA GLY A 121 2.76 10.27 -1.99
C GLY A 121 3.36 11.56 -2.56
N ASN A 122 3.69 12.50 -1.68
CA ASN A 122 4.41 13.72 -2.05
C ASN A 122 5.93 13.59 -1.92
N VAL A 123 6.40 12.51 -1.28
CA VAL A 123 7.81 12.24 -1.05
C VAL A 123 8.11 10.76 -1.33
N ARG A 124 9.36 10.47 -1.71
CA ARG A 124 9.86 9.10 -1.89
C ARG A 124 9.89 8.32 -0.57
N GLY A 125 10.22 8.99 0.53
CA GLY A 125 10.42 8.36 1.84
C GLY A 125 11.80 7.71 1.99
N ASP A 126 12.04 7.13 3.17
CA ASP A 126 13.30 6.49 3.58
C ASP A 126 13.22 4.95 3.66
N GLY A 127 12.10 4.38 3.24
CA GLY A 127 11.82 2.94 3.32
C GLY A 127 11.25 2.47 4.66
N THR A 128 11.07 3.36 5.64
CA THR A 128 10.42 3.05 6.94
C THR A 128 8.96 3.50 6.98
N LYS A 129 8.62 4.50 6.16
CA LYS A 129 7.28 5.09 6.12
C LYS A 129 6.87 5.45 4.69
N ILE A 130 5.59 5.31 4.38
CA ILE A 130 4.95 5.83 3.18
C ILE A 130 3.77 6.70 3.58
N ASP A 131 3.84 7.99 3.23
CA ASP A 131 2.74 8.94 3.42
C ASP A 131 1.99 9.15 2.12
N LEU A 132 0.66 9.16 2.21
CA LEU A 132 -0.25 9.31 1.08
C LEU A 132 -1.31 10.36 1.40
N ASN A 133 -1.65 11.17 0.41
CA ASN A 133 -2.80 12.08 0.44
C ASN A 133 -3.83 11.59 -0.56
N PHE A 134 -5.06 11.37 -0.09
CA PHE A 134 -6.15 10.93 -0.93
C PHE A 134 -6.72 12.09 -1.74
N ALA A 135 -7.20 11.78 -2.95
CA ALA A 135 -8.15 12.67 -3.59
C ALA A 135 -9.35 12.86 -2.64
N PRO A 136 -9.83 14.10 -2.40
CA PRO A 136 -10.98 14.32 -1.54
C PRO A 136 -12.20 13.53 -2.00
N PHE A 137 -12.95 12.97 -1.06
CA PHE A 137 -14.18 12.22 -1.35
C PHE A 137 -15.26 12.56 -0.32
N ALA A 138 -16.53 12.42 -0.72
CA ALA A 138 -17.66 12.64 0.17
C ALA A 138 -17.94 11.37 0.98
N VAL A 139 -18.24 11.55 2.27
CA VAL A 139 -18.73 10.49 3.15
C VAL A 139 -20.14 10.85 3.65
N VAL A 140 -20.98 9.84 3.83
CA VAL A 140 -22.26 10.01 4.52
C VAL A 140 -21.98 9.95 6.02
N ALA A 141 -22.56 10.84 6.82
CA ALA A 141 -22.50 10.71 8.27
C ALA A 141 -23.65 9.83 8.77
N ASP A 142 -23.45 9.13 9.89
CA ASP A 142 -24.47 8.24 10.46
C ASP A 142 -25.69 9.00 11.03
N ALA A 143 -25.59 10.34 11.18
CA ALA A 143 -26.72 11.20 11.55
C ALA A 143 -27.61 11.48 10.33
N ALA A 144 -28.91 11.21 10.48
CA ALA A 144 -29.95 11.19 9.42
C ALA A 144 -30.04 12.43 8.50
N ASP A 145 -29.43 13.55 8.87
CA ASP A 145 -29.57 14.84 8.18
C ASP A 145 -28.34 15.24 7.32
N ILE A 146 -27.23 14.49 7.36
CA ILE A 146 -26.03 14.79 6.56
C ILE A 146 -26.02 13.92 5.30
N LYS A 147 -26.47 14.48 4.18
CA LYS A 147 -26.50 13.81 2.86
C LYS A 147 -25.10 13.51 2.30
N GLY A 148 -24.08 14.20 2.79
CA GLY A 148 -22.68 13.99 2.44
C GLY A 148 -21.81 15.13 2.94
N GLN A 149 -20.63 14.81 3.48
CA GLN A 149 -19.62 15.77 3.89
C GLN A 149 -18.32 15.45 3.18
N LEU A 150 -17.70 16.46 2.55
CA LEU A 150 -16.38 16.28 1.96
C LEU A 150 -15.37 15.97 3.06
N MET A 151 -14.60 14.90 2.86
CA MET A 151 -13.54 14.47 3.75
C MET A 151 -12.20 14.54 3.02
N ILE A 152 -11.21 15.10 3.72
CA ILE A 152 -9.80 15.01 3.38
C ILE A 152 -9.20 13.89 4.23
N MET A 153 -8.43 13.02 3.59
CA MET A 153 -7.81 11.88 4.23
C MET A 153 -6.33 11.78 3.89
N ASP A 154 -5.52 11.64 4.93
CA ASP A 154 -4.12 11.26 4.81
C ASP A 154 -3.93 9.85 5.38
N GLN A 155 -3.01 9.09 4.79
CA GLN A 155 -2.65 7.77 5.28
C GLN A 155 -1.15 7.62 5.42
N SER A 156 -0.72 7.01 6.52
CA SER A 156 0.66 6.64 6.76
C SER A 156 0.78 5.13 6.91
N PHE A 157 1.55 4.49 6.03
CA PHE A 157 2.11 3.17 6.30
C PHE A 157 3.39 3.33 7.10
N ILE A 158 3.50 2.66 8.23
CA ILE A 158 4.65 2.70 9.14
C ILE A 158 5.15 1.27 9.31
N PHE A 159 6.34 1.00 8.81
CA PHE A 159 6.96 -0.31 8.87
C PHE A 159 7.81 -0.41 10.15
N LYS A 160 7.31 -1.11 11.17
CA LYS A 160 8.00 -1.17 12.47
C LYS A 160 9.17 -2.14 12.45
N ASP A 161 8.92 -3.34 11.93
CA ASP A 161 9.91 -4.40 11.76
C ASP A 161 9.48 -5.34 10.63
N GLU A 162 10.09 -6.51 10.48
CA GLU A 162 9.76 -7.48 9.42
C GLU A 162 8.39 -8.14 9.60
N ASN A 163 7.84 -8.12 10.82
CA ASN A 163 6.66 -8.86 11.25
C ASN A 163 5.55 -7.97 11.84
N SER A 164 5.75 -6.66 11.91
CA SER A 164 4.73 -5.70 12.35
C SER A 164 4.74 -4.41 11.54
N ASP A 165 3.54 -3.99 11.12
CA ASP A 165 3.30 -2.73 10.45
C ASP A 165 2.08 -2.02 11.06
N VAL A 166 1.97 -0.72 10.80
CA VAL A 166 0.78 0.08 11.11
C VAL A 166 0.35 0.86 9.87
N LYS A 167 -0.96 0.96 9.64
CA LYS A 167 -1.56 1.87 8.66
C LYS A 167 -2.51 2.80 9.40
N ASP A 168 -2.12 4.06 9.51
CA ASP A 168 -2.94 5.10 10.15
C ASP A 168 -3.63 5.92 9.08
N GLN A 169 -4.92 6.19 9.29
CA GLN A 169 -5.72 7.06 8.45
C GLN A 169 -6.23 8.23 9.29
N TYR A 170 -5.88 9.44 8.87
CA TYR A 170 -6.30 10.66 9.52
C TYR A 170 -7.36 11.35 8.67
N PHE A 171 -8.44 11.77 9.31
CA PHE A 171 -9.59 12.39 8.67
C PHE A 171 -9.66 13.86 9.05
N MET A 172 -10.19 14.65 8.14
CA MET A 172 -10.57 16.04 8.35
C MET A 172 -11.81 16.32 7.52
N LEU A 173 -12.87 16.80 8.17
CA LEU A 173 -14.11 17.19 7.47
C LEU A 173 -13.99 18.63 6.98
N ALA A 174 -14.58 18.91 5.82
CA ALA A 174 -14.77 20.27 5.33
C ALA A 174 -15.99 20.96 6.00
N ASP A 175 -16.04 20.92 7.33
CA ASP A 175 -17.13 21.48 8.16
C ASP A 175 -16.84 22.92 8.64
N GLY A 176 -15.77 23.52 8.12
CA GLY A 176 -15.28 24.84 8.52
C GLY A 176 -14.43 24.86 9.80
N LYS A 177 -14.32 23.75 10.54
CA LYS A 177 -13.49 23.66 11.76
C LYS A 177 -12.09 23.12 11.46
N GLY A 178 -11.92 22.35 10.39
CA GLY A 178 -10.62 21.80 9.99
C GLY A 178 -9.99 20.89 11.06
N THR A 179 -10.82 20.27 11.90
CA THR A 179 -10.32 19.39 12.97
C THR A 179 -9.84 18.09 12.36
N ARG A 180 -8.53 17.84 12.46
CA ARG A 180 -7.90 16.59 12.03
C ARG A 180 -7.86 15.59 13.19
N TRP A 181 -8.23 14.34 12.95
CA TRP A 181 -8.11 13.27 13.95
C TRP A 181 -7.66 11.94 13.32
N LEU A 182 -7.14 11.02 14.14
CA LEU A 182 -6.89 9.64 13.72
C LEU A 182 -8.22 8.92 13.62
N GLY A 183 -8.73 8.71 12.40
CA GLY A 183 -10.01 8.07 12.17
C GLY A 183 -9.93 6.54 12.23
N ARG A 184 -8.87 5.96 11.69
CA ARG A 184 -8.63 4.51 11.71
C ARG A 184 -7.16 4.18 11.89
N ARG A 185 -6.89 3.08 12.60
CA ARG A 185 -5.59 2.42 12.68
C ARG A 185 -5.74 0.94 12.36
N TYR A 186 -5.00 0.45 11.39
CA TYR A 186 -4.83 -0.98 11.16
C TYR A 186 -3.46 -1.39 11.69
N SER A 187 -3.45 -2.30 12.67
CA SER A 187 -2.24 -2.90 13.20
C SER A 187 -2.08 -4.29 12.58
N PHE A 188 -0.93 -4.53 11.95
CA PHE A 188 -0.63 -5.78 11.26
C PHE A 188 0.42 -6.56 12.05
N VAL A 189 0.18 -7.87 12.17
CA VAL A 189 1.16 -8.82 12.72
C VAL A 189 1.24 -10.01 11.78
N ARG A 190 2.45 -10.34 11.30
CA ARG A 190 2.65 -11.42 10.33
C ARG A 190 2.18 -12.76 10.89
N ILE A 191 1.48 -13.53 10.07
CA ILE A 191 1.14 -14.93 10.37
C ILE A 191 2.34 -15.78 9.92
N LYS A 192 2.89 -16.56 10.85
CA LYS A 192 3.99 -17.50 10.58
C LYS A 192 3.48 -18.76 9.90
#